data_AF-A0A7V1HCE8-F1
#
_entry.id   AF-A0A7V1HCE8-F1
#
_cell.length_a   1.000
_cell.length_b   1.000
_cell.length_c   1.000
_cell.angle_alpha   90.00
_cell.angle_beta   90.00
_cell.angle_gamma   90.00
#
_symmetry.space_group_name_H-M   'P 1'
#
loop_
_entity.id
_entity.type
_entity.pdbx_description
1 polymer ?
#
loop_
_entity_poly.entity_id
_entity_poly.type
_entity_poly.pdbx_seq_one_letter_code
_entity_poly.pdbx_strand_id
1 'polypeptide(L)'
;FSFSHLVICDEIVNWIKAFTKDVKVNEETLALDVIEEVGPEGNYLVTEHTRKHYKERWYPHLFERDTYGSWIEKGGKTLVERAADKVDRILSEHEPESLPSKIKEKLKGIVHRTKRN
;
A
#
# COMPACT_ATOMS: atom_id res chain seq x y z
N PHE A 1 4.26 21.36 -8.21
CA PHE A 1 4.45 20.10 -7.46
C PHE A 1 3.17 19.86 -6.66
N SER A 2 2.60 18.66 -6.68
CA SER A 2 1.35 18.35 -5.95
C SER A 2 1.58 17.15 -5.02
N PHE A 3 1.32 17.33 -3.72
CA PHE A 3 1.47 16.26 -2.73
C PHE A 3 0.44 15.14 -2.94
N SER A 4 -0.80 15.48 -3.29
CA SER A 4 -1.83 14.49 -3.62
C SER A 4 -1.41 13.62 -4.80
N HIS A 5 -0.81 14.21 -5.83
CA HIS A 5 -0.26 13.46 -6.95
C HIS A 5 0.88 12.53 -6.52
N LEU A 6 1.79 13.00 -5.67
CA LEU A 6 2.88 12.16 -5.13
C LEU A 6 2.36 10.94 -4.37
N VAL A 7 1.33 11.12 -3.53
CA VAL A 7 0.70 10.02 -2.79
C VAL A 7 -0.03 9.03 -3.72
N ILE A 8 -0.62 9.51 -4.82
CA ILE A 8 -1.20 8.64 -5.85
C ILE A 8 -0.08 7.84 -6.55
N CYS A 9 1.05 8.47 -6.87
CA CYS A 9 2.19 7.76 -7.45
C CYS A 9 2.77 6.71 -6.49
N ASP A 10 2.84 6.98 -5.19
CA ASP A 10 3.21 6.01 -4.16
C ASP A 10 2.30 4.77 -4.20
N GLU A 11 0.98 4.96 -4.29
CA GLU A 11 0.01 3.88 -4.42
C GLU A 11 0.25 3.03 -5.68
N ILE A 12 0.50 3.68 -6.82
CA ILE A 12 0.76 3.01 -8.10
C ILE A 12 2.07 2.22 -8.03
N VAL A 13 3.13 2.80 -7.47
CA VAL A 13 4.42 2.10 -7.30
C VAL A 13 4.25 0.89 -6.37
N ASN A 14 3.46 1.02 -5.30
CA ASN A 14 3.16 -0.09 -4.40
C ASN A 14 2.42 -1.23 -5.15
N TRP A 15 1.43 -0.89 -5.97
CA TRP A 15 0.75 -1.85 -6.84
C TRP A 15 1.71 -2.51 -7.84
N ILE A 16 2.55 -1.74 -8.53
CA ILE A 16 3.54 -2.28 -9.49
C ILE A 16 4.48 -3.25 -8.79
N LYS A 17 4.99 -2.91 -7.60
CA LYS A 17 5.86 -3.80 -6.81
C LYS A 17 5.16 -5.11 -6.44
N ALA A 18 3.86 -5.07 -6.16
CA ALA A 18 3.11 -6.29 -5.87
C ALA A 18 2.79 -7.09 -7.14
N PHE A 19 2.44 -6.42 -8.23
CA PHE A 19 2.12 -7.01 -9.53
C PHE A 19 3.33 -7.70 -10.18
N THR A 20 4.53 -7.14 -9.98
CA THR A 20 5.78 -7.67 -10.53
C THR A 20 6.45 -8.73 -9.66
N LYS A 21 5.82 -9.17 -8.56
CA LYS A 21 6.34 -10.29 -7.76
C LYS A 21 6.28 -11.59 -8.56
N ASP A 22 7.27 -12.45 -8.34
CA ASP A 22 7.30 -13.78 -8.92
C ASP A 22 6.07 -14.60 -8.51
N VAL A 23 5.55 -15.36 -9.46
CA VAL A 23 4.47 -16.32 -9.21
C VAL A 23 5.08 -17.61 -8.69
N LYS A 24 4.78 -17.95 -7.43
CA LYS A 24 5.16 -19.25 -6.87
C LYS A 24 4.32 -20.35 -7.50
N VAL A 25 4.96 -21.37 -8.06
CA VAL A 25 4.29 -22.56 -8.62
C VAL A 25 4.72 -23.78 -7.82
N ASN A 26 3.81 -24.31 -7.01
CA ASN A 26 3.98 -25.54 -6.22
C ASN A 26 2.59 -26.14 -5.91
N GLU A 27 2.57 -27.29 -5.21
CA GLU A 27 1.31 -27.99 -4.87
C GLU A 27 0.29 -27.08 -4.17
N GLU A 28 0.70 -26.31 -3.17
CA GLU A 28 -0.17 -25.38 -2.43
C GLU A 28 -0.75 -24.28 -3.33
N THR A 29 0.07 -23.66 -4.19
CA THR A 29 -0.36 -22.53 -5.02
C THR A 29 -1.10 -22.95 -6.30
N LEU A 30 -0.96 -24.22 -6.72
CA LEU A 30 -1.78 -24.81 -7.76
C LEU A 30 -3.19 -25.16 -7.26
N ALA A 31 -3.33 -25.47 -5.97
CA ALA A 31 -4.61 -25.70 -5.29
C ALA A 31 -5.50 -26.77 -5.96
N LEU A 32 -4.88 -27.82 -6.54
CA LEU A 32 -5.59 -28.85 -7.29
C LEU A 32 -6.60 -29.62 -6.43
N ASP A 33 -6.24 -29.95 -5.19
CA ASP A 33 -7.13 -30.65 -4.26
C ASP A 33 -8.39 -29.82 -3.95
N VAL A 34 -8.24 -28.50 -3.79
CA VAL A 34 -9.36 -27.58 -3.54
C VAL A 34 -10.26 -27.49 -4.78
N ILE A 35 -9.67 -27.47 -5.99
CA ILE A 35 -10.43 -27.44 -7.24
C ILE A 35 -11.25 -28.72 -7.39
N GLU A 36 -10.67 -29.87 -7.07
CA GLU A 36 -11.38 -31.16 -7.11
C GLU A 36 -12.49 -31.24 -6.05
N GLU A 37 -12.21 -30.82 -4.82
CA GLU A 37 -13.19 -30.82 -3.71
C GLU A 37 -14.38 -29.91 -3.97
N VAL A 38 -14.13 -28.67 -4.43
CA VAL A 38 -15.18 -27.67 -4.68
C VAL A 38 -16.01 -28.05 -5.91
N GLY A 39 -15.37 -28.58 -6.95
CA GLY A 39 -16.03 -29.05 -8.17
C GLY A 39 -16.75 -27.95 -8.97
N PRO A 40 -17.50 -28.34 -10.01
CA PRO A 40 -18.31 -27.42 -10.81
C PRO A 40 -19.39 -26.73 -9.98
N GLU A 41 -19.68 -25.46 -10.27
CA GLU A 41 -20.68 -24.63 -9.58
C GLU A 41 -20.40 -24.36 -8.09
N GLY A 42 -19.30 -24.86 -7.53
CA GLY A 42 -18.91 -24.64 -6.15
C GLY A 42 -18.37 -23.23 -5.87
N ASN A 43 -18.23 -22.90 -4.57
CA ASN A 43 -17.80 -21.59 -4.10
C ASN A 43 -16.52 -21.68 -3.25
N TYR A 44 -15.47 -20.97 -3.66
CA TYR A 44 -14.17 -21.00 -3.00
C TYR A 44 -14.06 -20.09 -1.77
N LEU A 45 -14.97 -19.12 -1.58
CA LEU A 45 -14.85 -18.07 -0.55
C LEU A 45 -14.80 -18.61 0.87
N VAL A 46 -15.43 -19.76 1.12
CA VAL A 46 -15.52 -20.39 2.45
C VAL A 46 -14.46 -21.48 2.68
N THR A 47 -13.62 -21.76 1.68
CA THR A 47 -12.58 -22.80 1.78
C THR A 47 -11.47 -22.39 2.75
N GLU A 48 -10.86 -23.36 3.42
CA GLU A 48 -9.72 -23.11 4.30
C GLU A 48 -8.53 -22.53 3.54
N HIS A 49 -8.29 -23.00 2.30
CA HIS A 49 -7.27 -22.46 1.41
C HIS A 49 -7.47 -20.97 1.16
N THR A 50 -8.68 -20.54 0.80
CA THR A 50 -8.97 -19.10 0.63
C THR A 50 -8.76 -18.33 1.92
N ARG A 51 -9.22 -18.85 3.07
CA ARG A 51 -9.02 -18.21 4.38
C ARG A 51 -7.54 -18.04 4.73
N LYS A 52 -6.68 -18.98 4.32
CA LYS A 52 -5.23 -18.93 4.56
C LYS A 52 -4.55 -17.90 3.66
N HIS A 53 -4.93 -17.82 2.37
CA HIS A 53 -4.18 -17.07 1.37
C HIS A 53 -4.77 -15.71 0.97
N TYR A 54 -6.04 -15.40 1.26
CA TYR A 54 -6.70 -14.21 0.71
C TYR A 54 -5.97 -12.89 1.04
N LYS A 55 -5.28 -12.80 2.19
CA LYS A 55 -4.52 -11.61 2.61
C LYS A 55 -3.16 -11.45 1.92
N GLU A 56 -2.67 -12.47 1.20
CA GLU A 56 -1.39 -12.40 0.49
C GLU A 56 -1.45 -11.46 -0.73
N ARG A 57 -2.66 -11.26 -1.28
CA ARG A 57 -2.89 -10.33 -2.38
C ARG A 57 -2.68 -8.90 -1.92
N TRP A 58 -2.28 -8.04 -2.86
CA TRP A 58 -2.22 -6.61 -2.63
C TRP A 58 -3.62 -6.00 -2.43
N TYR A 59 -3.73 -5.16 -1.40
CA TYR A 59 -4.92 -4.35 -1.10
C TYR A 59 -4.55 -2.87 -1.19
N PRO A 60 -5.33 -2.05 -1.91
CA PRO A 60 -5.08 -0.62 -1.99
C PRO A 60 -5.29 0.05 -0.64
N HIS A 61 -4.53 1.10 -0.38
CA HIS A 61 -4.75 2.04 0.71
C HIS A 61 -5.51 3.28 0.24
N LEU A 62 -5.48 3.58 -1.06
CA LEU A 62 -6.05 4.81 -1.62
C LEU A 62 -7.14 4.56 -2.66
N PHE A 63 -7.00 3.51 -3.48
CA PHE A 63 -8.02 3.14 -4.46
C PHE A 63 -9.21 2.49 -3.77
N GLU A 64 -10.40 3.05 -4.01
CA GLU A 64 -11.64 2.49 -3.48
C GLU A 64 -12.14 1.37 -4.39
N ARG A 65 -12.54 0.25 -3.79
CA ARG A 65 -13.08 -0.93 -4.49
C ARG A 65 -14.44 -1.36 -3.96
N ASP A 66 -15.01 -0.59 -3.04
CA ASP A 66 -16.35 -0.78 -2.56
C ASP A 66 -17.40 -0.60 -3.65
N THR A 67 -18.60 -1.09 -3.37
CA THR A 67 -19.78 -0.79 -4.18
C THR A 67 -20.08 0.71 -4.17
N TYR A 68 -20.78 1.19 -5.20
CA TYR A 68 -21.20 2.59 -5.28
C TYR A 68 -21.98 3.05 -4.04
N GLY A 69 -22.91 2.22 -3.54
CA GLY A 69 -23.70 2.54 -2.34
C GLY A 69 -22.81 2.75 -1.11
N SER A 70 -21.92 1.80 -0.82
CA SER A 70 -20.98 1.90 0.30
C SER A 70 -20.01 3.09 0.15
N TRP A 71 -19.58 3.41 -1.07
CA TRP A 71 -18.75 4.59 -1.33
C TRP A 71 -19.50 5.90 -1.02
N ILE A 72 -20.77 6.02 -1.40
CA ILE A 72 -21.62 7.18 -1.08
C ILE A 72 -21.84 7.30 0.43
N GLU A 73 -22.13 6.19 1.13
CA GLU A 73 -22.29 6.17 2.59
C GLU A 73 -21.02 6.63 3.33
N LYS A 74 -19.84 6.34 2.76
CA LYS A 74 -18.53 6.81 3.24
C LYS A 74 -18.20 8.26 2.85
N GLY A 75 -19.15 8.98 2.24
CA GLY A 75 -19.02 10.39 1.88
C GLY A 75 -18.62 10.67 0.43
N GLY A 76 -18.55 9.65 -0.43
CA GLY A 76 -18.42 9.86 -1.87
C GLY A 76 -17.15 10.58 -2.31
N LYS A 77 -16.05 10.46 -1.55
CA LYS A 77 -14.81 11.17 -1.86
C LYS A 77 -14.23 10.73 -3.19
N THR A 78 -13.71 11.67 -3.95
CA THR A 78 -12.87 11.43 -5.13
C THR A 78 -11.51 10.87 -4.73
N LEU A 79 -10.76 10.34 -5.70
CA LEU A 79 -9.38 9.88 -5.47
C LEU A 79 -8.48 11.01 -4.95
N VAL A 80 -8.64 12.23 -5.48
CA VAL A 80 -7.79 13.37 -5.11
C VAL A 80 -8.08 13.82 -3.68
N GLU A 81 -9.34 13.81 -3.25
CA GLU A 81 -9.71 14.13 -1.86
C GLU A 81 -9.15 13.10 -0.88
N ARG A 82 -9.29 11.80 -1.17
CA ARG A 82 -8.65 10.75 -0.33
C ARG A 82 -7.12 10.91 -0.29
N ALA A 83 -6.51 11.32 -1.41
CA ALA A 83 -5.07 11.54 -1.46
C ALA A 83 -4.67 12.75 -0.60
N ALA A 84 -5.46 13.83 -0.61
CA ALA A 84 -5.26 14.98 0.26
C ALA A 84 -5.37 14.59 1.75
N ASP A 85 -6.39 13.81 2.13
CA ASP A 85 -6.53 13.32 3.51
C ASP A 85 -5.28 12.51 3.95
N LYS A 86 -4.76 11.64 3.06
CA LYS A 86 -3.54 10.85 3.34
C LYS A 86 -2.30 11.74 3.46
N VAL A 87 -2.19 12.81 2.67
CA VAL A 87 -1.12 13.81 2.82
C VAL A 87 -1.19 14.47 4.18
N ASP A 88 -2.36 14.99 4.57
CA ASP A 88 -2.54 15.70 5.84
C ASP A 88 -2.19 14.79 7.02
N ARG A 89 -2.62 13.52 6.97
CA ARG A 89 -2.28 12.51 7.97
C ARG A 89 -0.79 12.23 8.06
N ILE A 90 -0.10 12.07 6.92
CA ILE A 90 1.36 11.84 6.93
C ILE A 90 2.10 13.04 7.52
N LEU A 91 1.71 14.26 7.16
CA LEU A 91 2.37 15.48 7.64
C LEU A 91 2.14 15.74 9.14
N SER A 92 1.00 15.29 9.69
CA SER A 92 0.70 15.47 11.11
C SER A 92 1.25 14.36 12.00
N GLU A 93 1.33 13.12 11.52
CA GLU A 93 1.68 11.94 12.34
C GLU A 93 3.11 11.43 12.12
N HIS A 94 3.75 11.72 10.98
CA HIS A 94 5.04 11.09 10.66
C HIS A 94 6.21 11.72 11.43
N GLU A 95 6.78 10.94 12.34
CA GLU A 95 8.05 11.27 12.99
C GLU A 95 9.20 10.47 12.34
N PRO A 96 10.11 11.14 11.61
CA PRO A 96 11.25 10.45 11.00
C PRO A 96 12.26 10.01 12.06
N GLU A 97 12.92 8.88 11.82
CA GLU A 97 13.96 8.39 12.71
C GLU A 97 15.09 9.43 12.88
N SER A 98 15.44 9.70 14.13
CA SER A 98 16.42 10.72 14.47
C SER A 98 17.82 10.29 14.07
N LEU A 99 18.51 11.10 13.27
CA LEU A 99 19.93 10.87 12.99
C LEU A 99 20.76 10.90 14.30
N PRO A 100 21.81 10.06 14.43
CA PRO A 100 22.73 10.12 15.55
C PRO A 100 23.34 11.51 15.75
N SER A 101 23.49 11.94 17.01
CA SER A 101 23.96 13.29 17.38
C SER A 101 25.26 13.69 16.67
N LYS A 102 26.26 12.80 16.67
CA LYS A 102 27.55 13.02 16.00
C LYS A 102 27.42 13.29 14.50
N ILE A 103 26.47 12.64 13.83
CA ILE A 103 26.21 12.86 12.40
C ILE A 103 25.50 14.21 12.20
N LYS A 104 24.52 14.55 13.03
CA LYS A 104 23.85 15.86 13.00
C LYS A 104 24.83 17.01 13.19
N GLU A 105 25.76 16.89 14.13
CA GLU A 105 26.80 17.89 14.39
C GLU A 105 27.74 18.05 13.19
N LYS A 106 28.19 16.94 12.59
CA LYS A 106 29.05 16.96 11.40
C LYS A 106 28.34 17.62 10.22
N LEU A 107 27.06 17.33 10.00
CA LEU A 107 26.24 17.95 8.95
C LEU A 107 26.11 19.47 9.18
N LYS A 108 25.79 19.89 10.41
CA LYS A 108 25.74 21.32 10.77
C LYS A 108 27.07 22.02 10.50
N GLY A 109 28.19 21.39 10.85
CA GLY A 109 29.53 21.92 10.58
C GLY A 109 29.84 22.08 9.09
N ILE A 110 29.41 21.14 8.24
CA ILE A 110 29.57 21.25 6.78
C ILE A 110 28.74 22.43 6.24
N VAL A 111 27.45 22.52 6.59
CA VAL A 111 26.55 23.59 6.14
C VAL A 111 27.08 24.98 6.54
N HIS A 112 27.60 25.12 7.76
CA HIS A 112 28.16 26.39 8.24
C HIS A 112 29.42 26.82 7.47
N ARG A 113 30.28 25.88 7.08
CA ARG A 113 31.46 26.18 6.26
C ARG A 113 31.07 26.63 4.86
N THR A 114 30.11 25.97 4.23
CA THR A 114 29.67 26.30 2.86
C THR A 114 28.95 27.64 2.77
N LYS A 115 28.26 28.09 3.84
CA LYS A 115 27.60 29.41 3.88
C LYS A 115 28.56 30.59 4.12
N ARG A 116 29.81 30.34 4.51
CA ARG A 116 30.83 31.38 4.77
C ARG A 116 31.75 31.64 3.58
N ASN A 117 31.72 30.77 2.56
CA ASN A 117 32.28 31.00 1.24
C ASN A 117 31.18 31.49 0.30
#